data_AF-K6I606-F1
#
_entry.id   AF-K6I606-F1
#
_cell.length_a   1.000
_cell.length_b   1.000
_cell.length_c   1.000
_cell.angle_alpha   90.00
_cell.angle_beta   90.00
_cell.angle_gamma   90.00
#
_symmetry.space_group_name_H-M   'P 1'
#
loop_
_entity.id
_entity.type
_entity.pdbx_description
1 polymer ?
#
loop_
_entity_poly.entity_id
_entity_poly.type
_entity_poly.pdbx_seq_one_letter_code
_entity_poly.pdbx_strand_id
1 'polypeptide(L)' 'MTTAERLKKEGKIEDARNMLKEGFELDVVLRITGLTEQELKDHGVI' A
#
# COMPACT_ATOMS: atom_id res chain seq x y z
N MET A 1 5.50 0.55 -16.72
CA MET A 1 4.50 1.32 -15.97
C MET A 1 4.49 2.75 -16.48
N THR A 2 3.33 3.27 -16.85
CA THR A 2 3.15 4.67 -17.26
C THR A 2 3.21 5.59 -16.04
N THR A 3 3.38 6.90 -16.26
CA THR A 3 3.35 7.89 -15.17
C THR A 3 2.04 7.86 -14.39
N ALA A 4 0.90 7.63 -15.08
CA ALA A 4 -0.40 7.54 -14.43
C ALA A 4 -0.51 6.31 -13.52
N GLU A 5 -0.01 5.16 -13.96
CA GLU A 5 0.04 3.94 -13.15
C GLU A 5 0.98 4.11 -11.94
N ARG A 6 2.09 4.83 -12.09
CA ARG A 6 3.00 5.19 -10.99
C ARG A 6 2.29 6.01 -9.91
N LEU A 7 1.65 7.12 -10.31
CA LEU A 7 0.95 8.00 -9.37
C LEU A 7 -0.17 7.27 -8.63
N LYS A 8 -0.92 6.41 -9.34
CA LYS A 8 -1.97 5.59 -8.72
C LYS A 8 -1.39 4.60 -7.70
N LYS A 9 -0.22 4.02 -7.97
CA LYS A 9 0.44 3.10 -7.04
C LYS A 9 0.99 3.83 -5.81
N GLU A 10 1.59 5.01 -5.99
CA GLU A 10 2.09 5.84 -4.88
C GLU A 10 0.96 6.21 -3.90
N GLY A 11 -0.23 6.60 -4.41
CA GLY A 11 -1.39 6.88 -3.54
C GLY A 11 -1.84 5.67 -2.72
N LYS A 12 -1.89 4.47 -3.32
CA LYS A 12 -2.24 3.23 -2.59
C LYS A 12 -1.23 2.89 -1.48
N ILE A 13 0.05 3.19 -1.70
CA ILE A 13 1.11 2.96 -0.71
C ILE A 13 0.94 3.91 0.48
N GLU A 14 0.57 5.16 0.24
CA GLU A 14 0.24 6.13 1.29
C GLU A 14 -0.99 5.69 2.10
N ASP A 15 -2.06 5.27 1.42
CA ASP A 15 -3.26 4.74 2.06
C ASP A 15 -2.93 3.53 2.96
N ALA A 16 -2.16 2.56 2.44
CA ALA A 16 -1.72 1.40 3.21
C ALA A 16 -0.95 1.79 4.48
N ARG A 17 -0.04 2.78 4.37
CA ARG A 17 0.74 3.28 5.51
C ARG A 17 -0.15 3.92 6.57
N ASN A 18 -1.16 4.69 6.17
CA ASN A 18 -2.09 5.33 7.10
C ASN A 18 -3.00 4.30 7.78
N MET A 19 -3.53 3.34 7.03
CA MET A 19 -4.33 2.24 7.61
C MET A 19 -3.56 1.44 8.65
N LEU A 20 -2.30 1.09 8.38
CA LEU A 20 -1.46 0.38 9.35
C LEU A 20 -1.20 1.22 10.61
N LYS A 21 -0.98 2.53 10.47
CA LYS A 21 -0.86 3.45 11.61
C LYS A 21 -2.14 3.54 12.44
N GLU A 22 -3.30 3.41 11.80
CA GLU A 22 -4.61 3.36 12.45
C GLU A 22 -4.93 2.00 13.09
N GLY A 23 -4.03 1.02 12.96
CA GLY A 23 -4.15 -0.30 13.60
C GLY A 23 -4.91 -1.33 12.78
N PHE A 24 -5.11 -1.11 11.48
CA PHE A 24 -5.70 -2.13 10.61
C PHE A 24 -4.74 -3.32 10.47
N GLU A 25 -5.30 -4.53 10.45
CA GLU A 25 -4.53 -5.76 10.22
C GLU A 25 -3.98 -5.81 8.79
N LEU A 26 -2.80 -6.42 8.63
CA LEU A 26 -2.09 -6.47 7.34
C LEU A 26 -2.93 -7.12 6.24
N ASP A 27 -3.65 -8.21 6.53
CA ASP A 27 -4.52 -8.89 5.58
C ASP A 27 -5.66 -8.00 5.09
N VAL A 28 -6.23 -7.16 5.97
CA VAL A 28 -7.24 -6.17 5.63
C VAL A 28 -6.67 -5.10 4.71
N VAL A 29 -5.46 -4.60 5.02
CA VAL A 29 -4.77 -3.59 4.21
C VAL A 29 -4.47 -4.12 2.80
N LEU A 30 -3.93 -5.33 2.69
CA LEU A 30 -3.64 -5.97 1.39
C LEU A 30 -4.92 -6.17 0.58
N ARG A 31 -6.01 -6.63 1.21
CA ARG A 31 -7.30 -6.84 0.55
C ARG A 31 -7.94 -5.54 0.04
N ILE A 32 -7.88 -4.45 0.82
CA ILE A 32 -8.51 -3.17 0.45
C ILE A 32 -7.69 -2.45 -0.63
N THR A 33 -6.37 -2.34 -0.44
CA THR A 33 -5.51 -1.60 -1.37
C THR A 33 -5.22 -2.39 -2.65
N GLY A 34 -5.34 -3.72 -2.59
CA GLY A 34 -4.93 -4.64 -3.65
C GLY A 34 -3.41 -4.67 -3.86
N LEU A 35 -2.64 -4.24 -2.86
CA LEU A 35 -1.19 -4.36 -2.85
C LEU A 35 -0.80 -5.76 -2.35
N THR A 36 0.42 -6.15 -2.69
CA THR A 36 1.09 -7.33 -2.14
C THR A 36 1.98 -6.95 -0.96
N GLU A 37 2.27 -7.92 -0.11
CA GLU A 37 3.18 -7.71 1.02
C GLU A 37 4.59 -7.28 0.56
N GLN A 38 5.08 -7.84 -0.55
CA GLN A 38 6.37 -7.46 -1.11
C GLN A 38 6.37 -6.00 -1.58
N GLU A 39 5.29 -5.51 -2.19
CA GLU A 39 5.19 -4.10 -2.56
C GLU A 39 5.25 -3.18 -1.33
N LEU A 40 4.66 -3.59 -0.19
CA LEU A 40 4.77 -2.81 1.05
C LEU A 40 6.21 -2.78 1.59
N LYS A 41 6.93 -3.92 1.55
CA LYS A 41 8.35 -4.02 1.95
C LYS A 41 9.26 -3.18 1.07
N ASP A 42 9.07 -3.26 -0.26
CA ASP A 42 9.85 -2.50 -1.24
C ASP A 42 9.72 -0.99 -1.04
N HIS A 43 8.61 -0.54 -0.44
CA HIS A 43 8.34 0.88 -0.15
C HIS A 43 8.55 1.25 1.33
N GLY A 44 9.12 0.36 2.14
CA GLY A 44 9.40 0.60 3.56
C GLY A 44 8.16 0.99 4.35
N VAL A 45 7.01 0.40 4.01
CA VAL A 45 5.77 0.54 4.79
C VAL A 45 5.80 -0.40 5.99
N ILE A 46 6.30 -1.62 5.78
CA ILE A 46 6.51 -2.68 6.76
C ILE A 46 7.92 -3.25 6.66
#